data_AF-A0A9E1HWS0-F1
#
_entry.id   AF-A0A9E1HWS0-F1
#
_cell.length_a   1.000
_cell.length_b   1.000
_cell.length_c   1.000
_cell.angle_alpha   90.00
_cell.angle_beta   90.00
_cell.angle_gamma   90.00
#
_symmetry.space_group_name_H-M   'P 1'
#
loop_
_entity.id
_entity.type
_entity.pdbx_description
1 polymer ?
#
loop_
_entity_poly.entity_id
_entity_poly.type
_entity_poly.pdbx_seq_one_letter_code
_entity_poly.pdbx_strand_id
1 'polypeptide(L)'
;MDHDTAYVEAVGSLHTLGGLQYLGLELPEDRYGAILRYQTDHDKAGRATSCGPRTSRLMVKVLLEEVQRLAIPVLTSATVIKLLHQRDENGEDRVAGAILATGHRAHNPWGLAIVTAPNVVLATGGPGELYRDSVYPHKCFGSLGLALEEGLTLTNLTESQFGIGTPRSTFPWNLSGTYVQVIPYIYSVDAEGNEYNFLADYYRTTQELASNIFRKGYQWPFHATRVMDFGSSLLDMAVAQEQQSGRQVFMDFNRNPEAVPGDLPFSLDRLDDDVRAYLENNDALAPSPIERLQRMNPLSISLYKMHGYDLTTQPLQFAMNNQHMNGGIEVDIWGQTSLPGCFAVGEVAGTHGVTRPGGAALNAGQVFAVRLARFIGCTQKRNIDGDIAQLVAPTLASIREIITQAHDNGTGMPLSVVREKIQARMS
;
A
#
# COMPACT_ATOMS: atom_id res chain seq x y z
N MET A 1 14.47 -3.57 9.16
CA MET A 1 14.42 -2.09 9.22
C MET A 1 15.71 -1.62 9.87
N ASP A 2 16.30 -0.55 9.35
CA ASP A 2 17.43 0.11 10.01
C ASP A 2 17.03 0.67 11.39
N HIS A 3 17.91 0.56 12.39
CA HIS A 3 17.58 0.90 13.77
C HIS A 3 17.33 2.40 13.97
N ASP A 4 18.13 3.25 13.33
CA ASP A 4 18.01 4.70 13.45
C ASP A 4 16.73 5.19 12.75
N THR A 5 16.43 4.62 11.59
CA THR A 5 15.18 4.86 10.85
C THR A 5 13.96 4.49 11.69
N ALA A 6 13.97 3.29 12.30
CA ALA A 6 12.88 2.85 13.18
C ALA A 6 12.67 3.80 14.37
N TYR A 7 13.78 4.26 14.97
CA TYR A 7 13.74 5.20 16.08
C TYR A 7 13.18 6.57 15.66
N VAL A 8 13.61 7.09 14.51
CA VAL A 8 13.10 8.34 13.94
C VAL A 8 11.59 8.25 13.70
N GLU A 9 11.10 7.18 13.05
CA GLU A 9 9.68 6.94 12.82
C GLU A 9 8.90 6.89 14.14
N ALA A 10 9.39 6.14 15.13
CA ALA A 10 8.72 5.98 16.42
C ALA A 10 8.60 7.28 17.22
N VAL A 11 9.70 8.05 17.34
CA VAL A 11 9.70 9.31 18.10
C VAL A 11 8.93 10.41 17.38
N GLY A 12 9.04 10.48 16.05
CA GLY A 12 8.32 11.47 15.25
C GLY A 12 6.81 11.25 15.19
N SER A 13 6.36 10.00 15.40
CA SER A 13 4.97 9.58 15.23
C SER A 13 3.95 10.39 16.03
N LEU A 14 4.28 10.75 17.27
CA LEU A 14 3.40 11.54 18.13
C LEU A 14 3.27 12.98 17.62
N HIS A 15 4.37 13.54 17.14
CA HIS A 15 4.40 14.91 16.63
C HIS A 15 3.57 15.06 15.35
N THR A 16 3.67 14.10 14.43
CA THR A 16 2.90 14.11 13.18
C THR A 16 1.42 13.87 13.41
N LEU A 17 1.06 12.98 14.34
CA LEU A 17 -0.33 12.78 14.74
C LEU A 17 -0.95 14.07 15.30
N GLY A 18 -0.26 14.73 16.23
CA GLY A 18 -0.69 16.02 16.76
C GLY A 18 -0.79 17.11 15.69
N GLY A 19 0.14 17.11 14.72
CA GLY A 19 0.10 18.01 13.57
C GLY A 19 -1.15 17.79 12.70
N LEU A 20 -1.52 16.54 12.43
CA LEU A 20 -2.73 16.21 11.68
C LEU A 20 -4.00 16.63 12.44
N GLN A 21 -4.07 16.38 13.76
CA GLN A 21 -5.20 16.85 14.59
C GLN A 21 -5.30 18.38 14.57
N TYR A 22 -4.18 19.08 14.67
CA TYR A 22 -4.14 20.55 14.55
C TYR A 22 -4.66 21.06 13.21
N LEU A 23 -4.39 20.33 12.12
CA LEU A 23 -4.92 20.62 10.78
C LEU A 23 -6.39 20.22 10.60
N GLY A 24 -7.03 19.62 11.61
CA GLY A 24 -8.46 19.28 11.59
C GLY A 24 -8.76 17.79 11.34
N LEU A 25 -7.78 16.89 11.49
CA LEU A 25 -8.05 15.45 11.46
C LEU A 25 -8.76 15.02 12.76
N GLU A 26 -10.07 14.80 12.67
CA GLU A 26 -10.88 14.29 13.78
C GLU A 26 -10.69 12.77 13.94
N LEU A 27 -9.87 12.39 14.91
CA LEU A 27 -9.72 11.01 15.34
C LEU A 27 -10.85 10.65 16.32
N PRO A 28 -11.32 9.39 16.34
CA PRO A 28 -12.32 8.98 17.31
C PRO A 28 -11.72 9.01 18.72
N GLU A 29 -12.47 9.59 19.66
CA GLU A 29 -12.08 9.74 21.05
C GLU A 29 -13.16 9.15 21.98
N ASP A 30 -12.74 8.74 23.18
CA ASP A 30 -13.67 8.41 24.25
C ASP A 30 -14.26 9.66 24.90
N ARG A 31 -15.17 9.47 25.87
CA ARG A 31 -15.81 10.57 26.62
C ARG A 31 -14.86 11.47 27.41
N TYR A 32 -13.59 11.09 27.54
CA TYR A 32 -12.55 11.83 28.27
C TYR A 32 -11.51 12.46 27.33
N GLY A 33 -11.67 12.31 26.00
CA GLY A 33 -10.75 12.84 24.99
C GLY A 33 -9.55 11.93 24.70
N ALA A 34 -9.56 10.67 25.15
CA ALA A 34 -8.51 9.73 24.78
C ALA A 34 -8.79 9.14 23.39
N ILE A 35 -7.81 9.21 22.48
CA ILE A 35 -7.90 8.61 21.15
C ILE A 35 -8.20 7.11 21.29
N LEU A 36 -9.22 6.64 20.58
CA LEU A 36 -9.54 5.22 20.53
C LEU A 36 -8.45 4.48 19.77
N ARG A 37 -7.98 3.38 20.36
CA ARG A 37 -6.91 2.56 19.79
C ARG A 37 -7.30 1.09 19.71
N TYR A 38 -6.67 0.38 18.80
CA TYR A 38 -6.86 -1.05 18.61
C TYR A 38 -5.56 -1.75 18.22
N GLN A 39 -5.54 -3.07 18.41
CA GLN A 39 -4.43 -3.90 17.98
C GLN A 39 -4.42 -4.06 16.46
N THR A 40 -3.25 -3.83 15.87
CA THR A 40 -2.96 -4.21 14.49
C THR A 40 -1.68 -5.04 14.50
N ASP A 41 -1.65 -6.08 13.69
CA ASP A 41 -0.49 -6.94 13.47
C ASP A 41 0.15 -7.43 14.79
N HIS A 42 1.45 -7.19 15.00
CA HIS A 42 2.20 -7.61 16.19
C HIS A 42 2.16 -6.58 17.34
N ASP A 43 1.39 -5.51 17.22
CA ASP A 43 1.36 -4.43 18.21
C ASP A 43 0.50 -4.78 19.43
N LYS A 44 1.11 -5.46 20.40
CA LYS A 44 0.47 -5.81 21.68
C LYS A 44 0.02 -4.60 22.51
N ALA A 45 0.57 -3.42 22.23
CA ALA A 45 0.20 -2.20 22.93
C ALA A 45 -1.06 -1.52 22.35
N GLY A 46 -1.57 -2.01 21.21
CA GLY A 46 -2.77 -1.49 20.56
C GLY A 46 -2.68 0.01 20.31
N ARG A 47 -1.72 0.45 19.51
CA ARG A 47 -1.43 1.88 19.22
C ARG A 47 -2.05 2.37 17.92
N ALA A 48 -2.63 1.49 17.10
CA ALA A 48 -3.29 1.91 15.88
C ALA A 48 -4.61 2.63 16.17
N THR A 49 -4.93 3.62 15.34
CA THR A 49 -6.20 4.35 15.36
C THR A 49 -6.67 4.59 13.93
N SER A 50 -7.96 4.79 13.74
CA SER A 50 -8.55 5.01 12.42
C SER A 50 -9.88 5.74 12.49
N CYS A 51 -10.21 6.49 11.44
CA CYS A 51 -11.54 7.03 11.18
C CYS A 51 -12.34 6.03 10.34
N GLY A 52 -12.35 4.75 10.75
CA GLY A 52 -12.88 3.64 9.97
C GLY A 52 -12.22 3.52 8.58
N PRO A 53 -13.00 3.24 7.51
CA PRO A 53 -12.45 3.05 6.16
C PRO A 53 -11.99 4.37 5.50
N ARG A 54 -12.07 5.51 6.19
CA ARG A 54 -11.83 6.86 5.62
C ARG A 54 -10.54 7.51 6.08
N THR A 55 -9.77 6.89 6.98
CA THR A 55 -8.58 7.49 7.60
C THR A 55 -7.64 8.17 6.61
N SER A 56 -7.17 7.45 5.58
CA SER A 56 -6.26 8.00 4.56
C SER A 56 -6.91 9.12 3.75
N ARG A 57 -8.20 8.99 3.40
CA ARG A 57 -8.95 10.03 2.69
C ARG A 57 -9.05 11.32 3.53
N LEU A 58 -9.31 11.20 4.83
CA LEU A 58 -9.39 12.37 5.72
C LEU A 58 -8.02 13.01 5.93
N MET A 59 -6.96 12.22 6.09
CA MET A 59 -5.58 12.73 6.13
C MET A 59 -5.24 13.53 4.87
N VAL A 60 -5.51 12.98 3.68
CA VAL A 60 -5.25 13.68 2.40
C VAL A 60 -6.09 14.95 2.30
N LYS A 61 -7.35 14.92 2.74
CA LYS A 61 -8.25 16.09 2.74
C LYS A 61 -7.65 17.24 3.56
N VAL A 62 -7.31 17.02 4.83
CA VAL A 62 -6.82 18.09 5.70
C VAL A 62 -5.46 18.63 5.25
N LEU A 63 -4.60 17.75 4.73
CA LEU A 63 -3.31 18.16 4.15
C LEU A 63 -3.49 18.99 2.88
N LEU A 64 -4.45 18.63 2.02
CA LEU A 64 -4.75 19.37 0.79
C LEU A 64 -5.38 20.75 1.10
N GLU A 65 -6.25 20.83 2.09
CA GLU A 65 -6.82 22.10 2.57
C GLU A 65 -5.70 23.03 3.06
N GLU A 66 -4.67 22.49 3.73
CA GLU A 66 -3.51 23.27 4.17
C GLU A 66 -2.62 23.73 3.01
N VAL A 67 -2.38 22.88 2.01
CA VAL A 67 -1.68 23.23 0.76
C VAL A 67 -2.39 24.40 0.06
N GLN A 68 -3.73 24.36 0.00
CA GLN A 68 -4.55 25.44 -0.57
C GLN A 68 -4.47 26.71 0.28
N ARG A 69 -4.56 26.61 1.61
CA ARG A 69 -4.46 27.74 2.54
C ARG A 69 -3.12 28.46 2.42
N LEU A 70 -2.04 27.71 2.23
CA LEU A 70 -0.69 28.22 2.04
C LEU A 70 -0.40 28.67 0.59
N ALA A 71 -1.37 28.54 -0.32
CA ALA A 71 -1.25 28.85 -1.74
C ALA A 71 -0.04 28.18 -2.41
N ILE A 72 0.27 26.93 -2.02
CA ILE A 72 1.35 26.17 -2.63
C ILE A 72 0.94 25.82 -4.07
N PRO A 73 1.77 26.15 -5.08
CA PRO A 73 1.45 25.83 -6.47
C PRO A 73 1.36 24.31 -6.70
N VAL A 74 0.26 23.86 -7.31
CA VAL A 74 0.04 22.46 -7.68
C VAL A 74 -0.07 22.35 -9.19
N LEU A 75 0.86 21.61 -9.81
CA LEU A 75 0.80 21.28 -11.22
C LEU A 75 0.20 19.89 -11.41
N THR A 76 -1.06 19.82 -11.82
CA THR A 76 -1.75 18.55 -12.13
C THR A 76 -1.48 18.10 -13.56
N SER A 77 -1.72 16.81 -13.84
CA SER A 77 -1.56 16.23 -15.18
C SER A 77 -0.15 16.46 -15.76
N ALA A 78 0.85 16.40 -14.88
CA ALA A 78 2.26 16.47 -15.21
C ALA A 78 3.01 15.28 -14.60
N THR A 79 3.78 14.57 -15.43
CA THR A 79 4.56 13.41 -15.03
C THR A 79 6.02 13.74 -15.17
N VAL A 80 6.81 13.62 -14.11
CA VAL A 80 8.28 13.72 -14.19
C VAL A 80 8.80 12.55 -15.02
N ILE A 81 9.58 12.85 -16.06
CA ILE A 81 10.17 11.83 -16.96
C ILE A 81 11.69 11.75 -16.85
N LYS A 82 12.35 12.82 -16.40
CA LYS A 82 13.79 12.88 -16.15
C LYS A 82 14.11 13.88 -15.05
N LEU A 83 15.16 13.61 -14.28
CA LEU A 83 15.77 14.59 -13.39
C LEU A 83 16.80 15.43 -14.16
N LEU A 84 17.02 16.64 -13.67
CA LEU A 84 18.09 17.51 -14.15
C LEU A 84 19.27 17.41 -13.20
N HIS A 85 20.47 17.35 -13.76
CA HIS A 85 21.72 17.17 -13.04
C HIS A 85 22.61 18.39 -13.27
N GLN A 86 23.26 18.86 -12.22
CA GLN A 86 24.25 19.94 -12.27
C GLN A 86 25.45 19.56 -11.41
N ARG A 87 26.64 19.70 -11.98
CA ARG A 87 27.89 19.56 -11.22
C ARG A 87 28.25 20.87 -10.53
N ASP A 88 28.66 20.77 -9.28
CA ASP A 88 29.18 21.93 -8.53
C ASP A 88 30.65 22.22 -8.86
N GLU A 89 31.23 23.23 -8.21
CA GLU A 89 32.64 23.64 -8.39
C GLU A 89 33.64 22.52 -8.04
N ASN A 90 33.26 21.58 -7.17
CA ASN A 90 34.07 20.43 -6.78
C ASN A 90 33.86 19.22 -7.72
N GLY A 91 32.99 19.35 -8.73
CA GLY A 91 32.65 18.30 -9.66
C GLY A 91 31.65 17.28 -9.12
N GLU A 92 31.04 17.52 -7.96
CA GLU A 92 30.00 16.66 -7.39
C GLU A 92 28.69 16.85 -8.15
N ASP A 93 28.07 15.74 -8.53
CA ASP A 93 26.78 15.75 -9.21
C ASP A 93 25.62 15.98 -8.23
N ARG A 94 24.63 16.77 -8.63
CA ARG A 94 23.50 17.22 -7.79
C ARG A 94 22.25 17.40 -8.61
N VAL A 95 21.09 17.30 -7.97
CA VAL A 95 19.82 17.58 -8.64
C VAL A 95 19.66 19.08 -8.89
N ALA A 96 19.13 19.42 -10.06
CA ALA A 96 18.84 20.79 -10.50
C ALA A 96 17.38 20.96 -10.98
N GLY A 97 16.52 19.99 -10.68
CA GLY A 97 15.10 20.02 -11.04
C GLY A 97 14.69 18.81 -11.88
N ALA A 98 13.72 19.01 -12.76
CA ALA A 98 13.11 17.93 -13.53
C ALA A 98 12.53 18.40 -14.87
N ILE A 99 12.45 17.45 -15.82
CA ILE A 99 11.65 17.58 -17.04
C ILE A 99 10.36 16.79 -16.85
N LEU A 100 9.23 17.42 -17.21
CA LEU A 100 7.91 16.85 -17.07
C LEU A 100 7.22 16.72 -18.42
N ALA A 101 6.52 15.60 -18.63
CA ALA A 101 5.50 15.47 -19.65
C ALA A 101 4.18 16.03 -19.13
N THR A 102 3.56 16.94 -19.88
CA THR A 102 2.32 17.64 -19.51
C THR A 102 1.15 17.19 -20.40
N GLY A 103 -0.04 17.08 -19.81
CA GLY A 103 -1.22 16.58 -20.51
C GLY A 103 -1.84 17.54 -21.54
N HIS A 104 -1.66 18.85 -21.37
CA HIS A 104 -2.31 19.87 -22.22
C HIS A 104 -1.35 20.45 -23.26
N ARG A 105 -1.66 20.26 -24.55
CA ARG A 105 -0.83 20.72 -25.67
C ARG A 105 -1.28 22.04 -26.32
N ALA A 106 -2.45 22.57 -25.94
CA ALA A 106 -3.05 23.74 -26.59
C ALA A 106 -2.14 24.98 -26.60
N HIS A 107 -1.38 25.19 -25.51
CA HIS A 107 -0.42 26.29 -25.38
C HIS A 107 1.03 25.82 -25.28
N ASN A 108 1.24 24.50 -25.36
CA ASN A 108 2.54 23.86 -25.28
C ASN A 108 2.58 22.71 -26.30
N PRO A 109 2.89 23.00 -27.59
CA PRO A 109 2.84 21.99 -28.64
C PRO A 109 3.78 20.81 -28.38
N TRP A 110 4.85 21.04 -27.64
CA TRP A 110 5.82 20.03 -27.23
C TRP A 110 5.31 19.12 -26.11
N GLY A 111 4.36 19.61 -25.30
CA GLY A 111 3.87 18.88 -24.13
C GLY A 111 4.93 18.62 -23.08
N LEU A 112 6.02 19.40 -23.05
CA LEU A 112 7.10 19.28 -22.06
C LEU A 112 7.20 20.56 -21.22
N ALA A 113 7.49 20.41 -19.94
CA ALA A 113 7.80 21.51 -19.03
C ALA A 113 9.13 21.25 -18.32
N ILE A 114 9.83 22.33 -17.98
CA ILE A 114 11.07 22.30 -17.21
C ILE A 114 10.79 23.01 -15.90
N VAL A 115 11.12 22.36 -14.78
CA VAL A 115 11.08 22.96 -13.46
C VAL A 115 12.47 22.87 -12.87
N THR A 116 13.09 24.03 -12.63
CA THR A 116 14.37 24.11 -11.93
C THR A 116 14.10 24.17 -10.43
N ALA A 117 14.77 23.31 -9.66
CA ALA A 117 14.69 23.32 -8.20
C ALA A 117 15.99 22.79 -7.59
N PRO A 118 16.58 23.48 -6.58
CA PRO A 118 17.81 23.02 -5.92
C PRO A 118 17.57 21.78 -5.05
N ASN A 119 16.30 21.46 -4.76
CA ASN A 119 15.91 20.25 -4.07
C ASN A 119 14.69 19.64 -4.79
N VAL A 120 14.68 18.31 -4.93
CA VAL A 120 13.57 17.55 -5.50
C VAL A 120 13.19 16.47 -4.50
N VAL A 121 11.90 16.35 -4.19
CA VAL A 121 11.39 15.32 -3.27
C VAL A 121 10.50 14.35 -4.04
N LEU A 122 10.87 13.08 -4.06
CA LEU A 122 10.12 11.98 -4.65
C LEU A 122 9.15 11.41 -3.61
N ALA A 123 7.86 11.58 -3.84
CA ALA A 123 6.78 11.08 -2.97
C ALA A 123 5.70 10.37 -3.80
N THR A 124 6.13 9.45 -4.66
CA THR A 124 5.33 8.93 -5.80
C THR A 124 4.56 7.63 -5.49
N GLY A 125 4.67 7.11 -4.27
CA GLY A 125 4.06 5.84 -3.86
C GLY A 125 4.81 4.61 -4.37
N GLY A 126 4.27 3.42 -4.08
CA GLY A 126 4.84 2.15 -4.54
C GLY A 126 4.50 1.76 -5.99
N PRO A 127 5.17 0.72 -6.53
CA PRO A 127 4.96 0.22 -7.89
C PRO A 127 3.73 -0.67 -8.00
N GLY A 128 2.55 -0.12 -7.71
CA GLY A 128 1.29 -0.87 -7.68
C GLY A 128 0.91 -1.57 -8.99
N GLU A 129 1.36 -1.09 -10.14
CA GLU A 129 1.11 -1.69 -11.46
C GLU A 129 2.08 -2.85 -11.81
N LEU A 130 3.02 -3.20 -10.93
CA LEU A 130 3.95 -4.31 -11.14
C LEU A 130 3.28 -5.69 -11.08
N TYR A 131 2.22 -5.81 -10.27
CA TYR A 131 1.47 -7.04 -10.06
C TYR A 131 0.09 -6.97 -10.70
N ARG A 132 -0.41 -8.11 -11.19
CA ARG A 132 -1.76 -8.26 -11.74
C ARG A 132 -2.80 -7.90 -10.68
N ASP A 133 -2.74 -8.58 -9.55
CA ASP A 133 -3.63 -8.38 -8.41
C ASP A 133 -2.92 -7.52 -7.36
N SER A 134 -3.49 -6.35 -7.13
CA SER A 134 -2.92 -5.34 -6.26
C SER A 134 -4.01 -4.40 -5.77
N VAL A 135 -3.88 -3.97 -4.52
CA VAL A 135 -4.84 -3.07 -3.87
C VAL A 135 -4.51 -1.58 -4.06
N TYR A 136 -3.50 -1.29 -4.89
CA TYR A 136 -3.17 0.07 -5.27
C TYR A 136 -4.21 0.60 -6.27
N PRO A 137 -4.44 1.92 -6.29
CA PRO A 137 -5.18 2.53 -7.38
C PRO A 137 -4.54 2.20 -8.74
N HIS A 138 -5.38 2.10 -9.77
CA HIS A 138 -4.90 2.00 -11.14
C HIS A 138 -3.98 3.18 -11.49
N LYS A 139 -2.95 2.89 -12.28
CA LYS A 139 -1.90 3.83 -12.73
C LYS A 139 -0.99 4.34 -11.60
N CYS A 140 -0.96 3.66 -10.45
CA CYS A 140 0.07 3.89 -9.44
C CYS A 140 1.35 3.13 -9.82
N PHE A 141 2.24 3.80 -10.58
CA PHE A 141 3.49 3.21 -11.09
C PHE A 141 4.70 3.43 -10.17
N GLY A 142 4.62 4.38 -9.22
CA GLY A 142 5.78 4.86 -8.45
C GLY A 142 6.83 5.57 -9.33
N SER A 143 8.02 5.79 -8.78
CA SER A 143 9.16 6.37 -9.52
C SER A 143 10.46 5.58 -9.37
N LEU A 144 10.38 4.27 -9.11
CA LEU A 144 11.57 3.41 -9.02
C LEU A 144 12.30 3.29 -10.36
N GLY A 145 11.57 3.23 -11.48
CA GLY A 145 12.16 3.23 -12.82
C GLY A 145 12.95 4.51 -13.10
N LEU A 146 12.37 5.67 -12.78
CA LEU A 146 13.07 6.96 -12.85
C LEU A 146 14.33 6.94 -11.98
N ALA A 147 14.22 6.50 -10.72
CA ALA A 147 15.36 6.45 -9.82
C ALA A 147 16.52 5.58 -10.36
N LEU A 148 16.22 4.41 -10.94
CA LEU A 148 17.22 3.56 -11.60
C LEU A 148 17.88 4.26 -12.79
N GLU A 149 17.10 4.90 -13.65
CA GLU A 149 17.61 5.60 -14.83
C GLU A 149 18.51 6.79 -14.47
N GLU A 150 18.25 7.44 -13.33
CA GLU A 150 19.05 8.57 -12.83
C GLU A 150 20.20 8.11 -11.90
N GLY A 151 20.41 6.80 -11.75
CA GLY A 151 21.52 6.22 -10.99
C GLY A 151 21.38 6.31 -9.46
N LEU A 152 20.17 6.47 -8.94
CA LEU A 152 19.92 6.47 -7.50
C LEU A 152 20.06 5.04 -6.94
N THR A 153 20.66 4.93 -5.75
CA THR A 153 20.77 3.66 -5.04
C THR A 153 19.39 3.21 -4.57
N LEU A 154 19.09 1.93 -4.78
CA LEU A 154 17.87 1.28 -4.32
C LEU A 154 18.20 0.23 -3.27
N THR A 155 17.27 -0.04 -2.36
CA THR A 155 17.43 -1.02 -1.28
C THR A 155 16.20 -1.91 -1.15
N ASN A 156 16.41 -3.17 -0.74
CA ASN A 156 15.35 -4.11 -0.36
C ASN A 156 14.24 -4.30 -1.41
N LEU A 157 14.56 -4.28 -2.71
CA LEU A 157 13.55 -4.33 -3.77
C LEU A 157 12.74 -5.63 -3.84
N THR A 158 13.22 -6.69 -3.20
CA THR A 158 12.50 -7.96 -3.02
C THR A 158 11.47 -7.91 -1.90
N GLU A 159 11.54 -6.91 -1.02
CA GLU A 159 10.71 -6.82 0.17
C GLU A 159 9.39 -6.12 -0.17
N SER A 160 8.38 -6.93 -0.53
CA SER A 160 7.00 -6.50 -0.72
C SER A 160 6.04 -7.25 0.20
N GLN A 161 4.97 -6.60 0.60
CA GLN A 161 3.92 -7.17 1.45
C GLN A 161 2.69 -7.52 0.64
N PHE A 162 2.18 -8.72 0.92
CA PHE A 162 0.99 -9.27 0.32
C PHE A 162 -0.10 -9.46 1.35
N GLY A 163 -1.33 -9.35 0.88
CA GLY A 163 -2.53 -9.53 1.69
C GLY A 163 -3.69 -10.04 0.86
N ILE A 164 -4.72 -10.56 1.51
CA ILE A 164 -5.95 -10.95 0.83
C ILE A 164 -6.76 -9.72 0.43
N GLY A 165 -7.30 -9.75 -0.78
CA GLY A 165 -8.13 -8.69 -1.34
C GLY A 165 -8.92 -9.15 -2.54
N THR A 166 -9.94 -8.40 -2.92
CA THR A 166 -10.70 -8.65 -4.16
C THR A 166 -9.81 -8.46 -5.40
N PRO A 167 -10.03 -9.21 -6.49
CA PRO A 167 -9.25 -9.08 -7.72
C PRO A 167 -9.26 -7.65 -8.25
N ARG A 168 -8.16 -7.25 -8.89
CA ARG A 168 -8.03 -5.88 -9.41
C ARG A 168 -9.02 -5.55 -10.53
N SER A 169 -9.54 -6.56 -11.21
CA SER A 169 -10.53 -6.43 -12.29
C SER A 169 -11.92 -6.03 -11.81
N THR A 170 -12.22 -6.09 -10.51
CA THR A 170 -13.53 -5.76 -9.94
C THR A 170 -13.46 -4.47 -9.13
N PHE A 171 -13.53 -4.57 -7.81
CA PHE A 171 -13.32 -3.48 -6.87
C PHE A 171 -12.11 -3.84 -6.00
N PRO A 172 -10.88 -3.40 -6.32
CA PRO A 172 -9.69 -3.78 -5.57
C PRO A 172 -9.76 -3.23 -4.14
N TRP A 173 -9.93 -4.12 -3.18
CA TRP A 173 -10.09 -3.75 -1.78
C TRP A 173 -9.49 -4.82 -0.86
N ASN A 174 -8.85 -4.37 0.22
CA ASN A 174 -8.25 -5.26 1.21
C ASN A 174 -9.33 -5.94 2.05
N LEU A 175 -9.24 -7.26 2.17
CA LEU A 175 -10.19 -8.09 2.92
C LEU A 175 -9.67 -8.45 4.32
N SER A 176 -9.27 -7.43 5.08
CA SER A 176 -8.90 -7.56 6.49
C SER A 176 -10.00 -7.05 7.44
N GLY A 177 -9.74 -7.04 8.74
CA GLY A 177 -10.68 -6.63 9.77
C GLY A 177 -11.95 -7.49 9.78
N THR A 178 -13.10 -6.81 9.86
CA THR A 178 -14.40 -7.43 10.07
C THR A 178 -14.81 -8.39 8.94
N TYR A 179 -14.24 -8.29 7.74
CA TYR A 179 -14.55 -9.23 6.66
C TYR A 179 -14.19 -10.68 7.02
N VAL A 180 -13.07 -10.90 7.70
CA VAL A 180 -12.64 -12.24 8.13
C VAL A 180 -12.92 -12.50 9.60
N GLN A 181 -13.03 -11.46 10.44
CA GLN A 181 -13.39 -11.62 11.86
C GLN A 181 -14.82 -12.13 12.08
N VAL A 182 -15.67 -12.09 11.06
CA VAL A 182 -16.99 -12.72 11.12
C VAL A 182 -16.95 -14.22 10.80
N ILE A 183 -15.76 -14.74 10.52
CA ILE A 183 -15.47 -16.15 10.25
C ILE A 183 -16.40 -16.68 9.12
N PRO A 184 -16.30 -16.13 7.90
CA PRO A 184 -17.03 -16.63 6.75
C PRO A 184 -16.46 -17.98 6.30
N TYR A 185 -17.26 -18.76 5.56
CA TYR A 185 -16.73 -19.94 4.87
C TYR A 185 -15.85 -19.51 3.70
N ILE A 186 -14.65 -20.10 3.61
CA ILE A 186 -13.69 -19.84 2.55
C ILE A 186 -13.45 -21.14 1.79
N TYR A 187 -13.67 -21.09 0.48
CA TYR A 187 -13.57 -22.26 -0.40
C TYR A 187 -12.95 -21.87 -1.74
N SER A 188 -12.51 -22.87 -2.50
CA SER A 188 -12.03 -22.69 -3.87
C SER A 188 -12.92 -23.43 -4.86
N VAL A 189 -12.88 -22.98 -6.12
CA VAL A 189 -13.63 -23.55 -7.24
C VAL A 189 -12.70 -23.78 -8.42
N ASP A 190 -12.75 -24.97 -9.03
CA ASP A 190 -12.00 -25.28 -10.25
C ASP A 190 -12.71 -24.81 -11.53
N ALA A 191 -12.13 -25.10 -12.69
CA ALA A 191 -12.68 -24.70 -13.98
C ALA A 191 -13.99 -25.43 -14.33
N GLU A 192 -14.21 -26.60 -13.75
CA GLU A 192 -15.41 -27.43 -13.92
C GLU A 192 -16.55 -27.01 -12.97
N GLY A 193 -16.28 -26.13 -12.00
CA GLY A 193 -17.25 -25.65 -11.02
C GLY A 193 -17.33 -26.50 -9.75
N ASN A 194 -16.37 -27.40 -9.50
CA ASN A 194 -16.31 -28.17 -8.27
C ASN A 194 -15.81 -27.30 -7.12
N GLU A 195 -16.52 -27.34 -6.00
CA GLU A 195 -16.18 -26.62 -4.77
C GLU A 195 -15.27 -27.46 -3.86
N TYR A 196 -14.27 -26.82 -3.24
CA TYR A 196 -13.33 -27.45 -2.32
C TYR A 196 -13.21 -26.70 -1.00
N ASN A 197 -13.42 -27.40 0.12
CA ASN A 197 -13.08 -26.94 1.48
C ASN A 197 -11.57 -27.02 1.73
N PHE A 198 -10.77 -26.34 0.91
CA PHE A 198 -9.31 -26.53 0.84
C PHE A 198 -8.59 -26.17 2.15
N LEU A 199 -9.10 -25.20 2.94
CA LEU A 199 -8.46 -24.82 4.20
C LEU A 199 -8.44 -25.97 5.22
N ALA A 200 -9.35 -26.93 5.12
CA ALA A 200 -9.37 -28.10 5.97
C ALA A 200 -8.15 -29.03 5.78
N ASP A 201 -7.46 -28.94 4.64
CA ASP A 201 -6.23 -29.69 4.40
C ASP A 201 -5.01 -29.05 5.10
N TYR A 202 -5.13 -27.78 5.50
CA TYR A 202 -4.05 -27.01 6.10
C TYR A 202 -4.13 -26.95 7.62
N TYR A 203 -5.32 -27.10 8.21
CA TYR A 203 -5.54 -26.97 9.66
C TYR A 203 -5.92 -28.30 10.30
N ARG A 204 -5.55 -28.49 11.56
CA ARG A 204 -5.74 -29.76 12.28
C ARG A 204 -7.15 -29.95 12.82
N THR A 205 -7.82 -28.85 13.16
CA THR A 205 -9.16 -28.83 13.77
C THR A 205 -9.97 -27.68 13.21
N THR A 206 -11.30 -27.79 13.25
CA THR A 206 -12.22 -26.73 12.85
C THR A 206 -12.08 -25.50 13.76
N GLN A 207 -11.73 -25.70 15.04
CA GLN A 207 -11.42 -24.61 15.97
C GLN A 207 -10.22 -23.78 15.52
N GLU A 208 -9.13 -24.46 15.16
CA GLU A 208 -7.88 -23.83 14.71
C GLU A 208 -8.09 -23.09 13.40
N LEU A 209 -8.78 -23.72 12.43
CA LEU A 209 -9.15 -23.11 11.16
C LEU A 209 -9.96 -21.83 11.38
N ALA A 210 -11.06 -21.92 12.12
CA ALA A 210 -11.96 -20.79 12.37
C ALA A 210 -11.27 -19.64 13.11
N SER A 211 -10.48 -19.97 14.14
CA SER A 211 -9.75 -18.97 14.93
C SER A 211 -8.68 -18.28 14.08
N ASN A 212 -8.01 -18.99 13.16
CA ASN A 212 -7.03 -18.37 12.27
C ASN A 212 -7.64 -17.54 11.14
N ILE A 213 -8.80 -17.92 10.59
CA ILE A 213 -9.59 -17.03 9.72
C ILE A 213 -9.86 -15.71 10.45
N PHE A 214 -10.36 -15.79 11.69
CA PHE A 214 -10.62 -14.59 12.49
C PHE A 214 -9.36 -13.73 12.67
N ARG A 215 -8.25 -14.35 13.07
CA ARG A 215 -7.00 -13.63 13.37
C ARG A 215 -6.44 -12.92 12.16
N LYS A 216 -6.68 -13.41 10.95
CA LYS A 216 -6.30 -12.72 9.71
C LYS A 216 -6.86 -11.29 9.62
N GLY A 217 -7.91 -10.98 10.37
CA GLY A 217 -8.51 -9.64 10.41
C GLY A 217 -7.60 -8.57 10.99
N TYR A 218 -6.70 -8.93 11.91
CA TYR A 218 -5.71 -7.99 12.47
C TYR A 218 -4.28 -8.48 12.30
N GLN A 219 -4.04 -9.79 12.13
CA GLN A 219 -2.74 -10.38 11.79
C GLN A 219 -2.48 -10.29 10.28
N TRP A 220 -2.42 -9.05 9.81
CA TRP A 220 -2.29 -8.66 8.42
C TRP A 220 -1.15 -7.63 8.29
N PRO A 221 -0.26 -7.69 7.28
CA PRO A 221 -0.19 -8.59 6.10
C PRO A 221 0.28 -10.03 6.40
N PHE A 222 0.59 -10.80 5.34
CA PHE A 222 1.35 -12.06 5.45
C PHE A 222 2.61 -11.89 6.30
N HIS A 223 2.89 -12.89 7.14
CA HIS A 223 4.10 -12.96 7.94
C HIS A 223 4.59 -14.40 8.07
N ALA A 224 5.84 -14.67 7.67
CA ALA A 224 6.40 -16.02 7.58
C ALA A 224 6.33 -16.80 8.90
N THR A 225 6.62 -16.15 10.04
CA THR A 225 6.57 -16.84 11.34
C THR A 225 5.18 -17.28 11.77
N ARG A 226 4.11 -16.73 11.16
CA ARG A 226 2.71 -17.12 11.43
C ARG A 226 2.21 -18.22 10.47
N VAL A 227 3.09 -18.76 9.64
CA VAL A 227 2.84 -20.01 8.90
C VAL A 227 3.15 -21.20 9.81
N MET A 228 4.19 -21.05 10.63
CA MET A 228 4.60 -22.05 11.60
C MET A 228 3.48 -22.30 12.61
N ASP A 229 3.44 -23.54 13.13
CA ASP A 229 2.46 -23.99 14.13
C ASP A 229 1.01 -23.67 13.76
N PHE A 230 0.69 -23.78 12.46
CA PHE A 230 -0.68 -23.59 11.95
C PHE A 230 -1.26 -22.20 12.27
N GLY A 231 -0.44 -21.14 12.17
CA GLY A 231 -0.90 -19.78 12.42
C GLY A 231 -1.72 -19.17 11.27
N SER A 232 -2.08 -17.88 11.42
CA SER A 232 -2.99 -17.18 10.50
C SER A 232 -2.44 -16.99 9.09
N SER A 233 -1.11 -16.94 8.91
CA SER A 233 -0.51 -16.75 7.57
C SER A 233 -0.51 -18.04 6.76
N LEU A 234 -0.82 -19.19 7.37
CA LEU A 234 -1.02 -20.43 6.62
C LEU A 234 -2.23 -20.31 5.67
N LEU A 235 -3.27 -19.56 6.06
CA LEU A 235 -4.38 -19.19 5.18
C LEU A 235 -3.88 -18.49 3.92
N ASP A 236 -2.99 -17.49 4.05
CA ASP A 236 -2.47 -16.75 2.90
C ASP A 236 -1.72 -17.67 1.93
N MET A 237 -0.93 -18.63 2.45
CA MET A 237 -0.23 -19.63 1.64
C MET A 237 -1.18 -20.60 0.95
N ALA A 238 -2.21 -21.06 1.66
CA ALA A 238 -3.22 -21.95 1.10
C ALA A 238 -3.97 -21.28 -0.06
N VAL A 239 -4.36 -20.01 0.11
CA VAL A 239 -5.00 -19.22 -0.96
C VAL A 239 -4.06 -19.07 -2.15
N ALA A 240 -2.78 -18.74 -1.93
CA ALA A 240 -1.79 -18.63 -3.00
C ALA A 240 -1.62 -19.95 -3.78
N GLN A 241 -1.62 -21.08 -3.08
CA GLN A 241 -1.51 -22.40 -3.70
C GLN A 241 -2.73 -22.73 -4.58
N GLU A 242 -3.94 -22.45 -4.11
CA GLU A 242 -5.17 -22.62 -4.91
C GLU A 242 -5.12 -21.77 -6.17
N GLN A 243 -4.69 -20.51 -6.07
CA GLN A 243 -4.53 -19.64 -7.24
C GLN A 243 -3.51 -20.15 -8.24
N GLN A 244 -2.35 -20.66 -7.78
CA GLN A 244 -1.34 -21.25 -8.65
C GLN A 244 -1.83 -22.53 -9.36
N SER A 245 -2.77 -23.26 -8.74
CA SER A 245 -3.44 -24.40 -9.37
C SER A 245 -4.53 -24.01 -10.38
N GLY A 246 -4.78 -22.70 -10.57
CA GLY A 246 -5.81 -22.18 -11.47
C GLY A 246 -7.21 -22.11 -10.87
N ARG A 247 -7.37 -22.36 -9.56
CA ARG A 247 -8.65 -22.27 -8.87
C ARG A 247 -8.96 -20.85 -8.42
N GLN A 248 -10.25 -20.52 -8.37
CA GLN A 248 -10.75 -19.26 -7.84
C GLN A 248 -11.14 -19.43 -6.38
N VAL A 249 -10.82 -18.45 -5.52
CA VAL A 249 -11.11 -18.52 -4.08
C VAL A 249 -12.22 -17.53 -3.71
N PHE A 250 -13.13 -17.97 -2.84
CA PHE A 250 -14.33 -17.23 -2.46
C PHE A 250 -14.50 -17.17 -0.94
N MET A 251 -15.13 -16.08 -0.49
CA MET A 251 -15.57 -15.85 0.87
C MET A 251 -17.09 -15.76 0.89
N ASP A 252 -17.76 -16.73 1.50
CA ASP A 252 -19.22 -16.74 1.64
C ASP A 252 -19.63 -16.30 3.04
N PHE A 253 -20.24 -15.12 3.10
CA PHE A 253 -20.76 -14.55 4.35
C PHE A 253 -22.07 -15.22 4.80
N ASN A 254 -22.69 -16.05 3.96
CA ASN A 254 -23.95 -16.73 4.25
C ASN A 254 -23.73 -18.17 4.74
N ARG A 255 -22.49 -18.65 4.79
CA ARG A 255 -22.10 -19.98 5.28
C ARG A 255 -21.05 -19.86 6.37
N ASN A 256 -21.24 -20.61 7.46
CA ASN A 256 -20.17 -20.85 8.43
C ASN A 256 -19.15 -21.83 7.87
N PRO A 257 -17.91 -21.86 8.40
CA PRO A 257 -16.90 -22.83 7.98
C PRO A 257 -17.40 -24.27 8.10
N GLU A 258 -17.05 -25.07 7.10
CA GLU A 258 -17.25 -26.52 7.16
C GLU A 258 -16.22 -27.18 8.10
N ALA A 259 -16.55 -28.37 8.58
CA ALA A 259 -15.69 -29.10 9.50
C ALA A 259 -14.40 -29.56 8.82
N VAL A 260 -13.30 -29.55 9.56
CA VAL A 260 -12.10 -30.31 9.18
C VAL A 260 -12.45 -31.80 9.22
N PRO A 261 -12.14 -32.60 8.18
CA PRO A 261 -12.44 -34.04 8.16
C PRO A 261 -11.92 -34.76 9.41
N GLY A 262 -12.83 -35.41 10.13
CA GLY A 262 -12.51 -36.13 11.37
C GLY A 262 -12.57 -35.29 12.65
N ASP A 263 -12.88 -33.99 12.57
CA ASP A 263 -13.11 -33.13 13.74
C ASP A 263 -14.60 -32.76 13.90
N LEU A 264 -14.94 -32.12 15.01
CA LEU A 264 -16.27 -31.61 15.31
C LEU A 264 -16.69 -30.45 14.37
N PRO A 265 -18.00 -30.26 14.11
CA PRO A 265 -18.51 -29.13 13.33
C PRO A 265 -18.13 -27.76 13.91
N PHE A 266 -18.14 -26.71 13.08
CA PHE A 266 -17.93 -25.34 13.55
C PHE A 266 -18.91 -24.97 14.67
N SER A 267 -18.39 -24.33 15.71
CA SER A 267 -19.20 -23.74 16.79
C SER A 267 -18.49 -22.51 17.33
N LEU A 268 -19.26 -21.45 17.59
CA LEU A 268 -18.76 -20.25 18.26
C LEU A 268 -18.29 -20.53 19.69
N ASP A 269 -18.75 -21.62 20.31
CA ASP A 269 -18.32 -22.03 21.66
C ASP A 269 -17.03 -22.84 21.65
N ARG A 270 -16.53 -23.19 20.46
CA ARG A 270 -15.26 -23.92 20.25
C ARG A 270 -14.30 -23.09 19.41
N LEU A 271 -14.11 -21.83 19.84
CA LEU A 271 -13.10 -20.91 19.34
C LEU A 271 -12.02 -20.74 20.40
N ASP A 272 -10.84 -20.28 19.99
CA ASP A 272 -9.82 -19.90 20.95
C ASP A 272 -10.29 -18.72 21.82
N ASP A 273 -9.83 -18.67 23.08
CA ASP A 273 -10.33 -17.74 24.10
C ASP A 273 -10.27 -16.26 23.67
N ASP A 274 -9.19 -15.85 22.99
CA ASP A 274 -9.02 -14.48 22.48
C ASP A 274 -10.04 -14.13 21.41
N VAL A 275 -10.34 -15.08 20.51
CA VAL A 275 -11.32 -14.93 19.44
C VAL A 275 -12.72 -14.86 20.03
N ARG A 276 -13.05 -15.77 20.95
CA ARG A 276 -14.36 -15.80 21.59
C ARG A 276 -14.63 -14.52 22.38
N ALA A 277 -13.67 -14.10 23.20
CA ALA A 277 -13.78 -12.88 24.00
C ALA A 277 -13.98 -11.64 23.11
N TYR A 278 -13.30 -11.57 21.96
CA TYR A 278 -13.50 -10.46 21.03
C TYR A 278 -14.93 -10.41 20.47
N LEU A 279 -15.47 -11.54 20.02
CA LEU A 279 -16.84 -11.59 19.49
C LEU A 279 -17.87 -11.23 20.58
N GLU A 280 -17.68 -11.70 21.81
CA GLU A 280 -18.52 -11.33 22.96
C GLU A 280 -18.48 -9.83 23.24
N ASN A 281 -17.28 -9.23 23.29
CA ASN A 281 -17.11 -7.80 23.55
C ASN A 281 -17.72 -6.90 22.45
N ASN A 282 -17.97 -7.45 21.26
CA ASN A 282 -18.57 -6.74 20.13
C ASN A 282 -20.03 -7.15 19.88
N ASP A 283 -20.65 -7.91 20.80
CA ASP A 283 -22.00 -8.50 20.66
C ASP A 283 -22.18 -9.26 19.33
N ALA A 284 -21.13 -9.91 18.84
CA ALA A 284 -21.03 -10.51 17.51
C ALA A 284 -21.12 -12.04 17.55
N LEU A 285 -22.04 -12.58 18.37
CA LEU A 285 -22.29 -14.02 18.50
C LEU A 285 -23.51 -14.51 17.68
N ALA A 286 -23.92 -13.74 16.68
CA ALA A 286 -24.99 -14.16 15.78
C ALA A 286 -24.61 -15.45 15.02
N PRO A 287 -25.57 -16.35 14.71
CA PRO A 287 -25.28 -17.64 14.09
C PRO A 287 -24.59 -17.56 12.73
N SER A 288 -24.96 -16.60 11.87
CA SER A 288 -24.38 -16.46 10.53
C SER A 288 -23.28 -15.39 10.45
N PRO A 289 -22.27 -15.55 9.56
CA PRO A 289 -21.23 -14.52 9.38
C PRO A 289 -21.79 -13.18 8.92
N ILE A 290 -22.81 -13.17 8.06
CA ILE A 290 -23.41 -11.93 7.54
C ILE A 290 -24.12 -11.13 8.65
N GLU A 291 -24.80 -11.80 9.59
CA GLU A 291 -25.39 -11.13 10.76
C GLU A 291 -24.31 -10.57 11.68
N ARG A 292 -23.21 -11.31 11.90
CA ARG A 292 -22.05 -10.81 12.64
C ARG A 292 -21.45 -9.58 11.94
N LEU A 293 -21.32 -9.59 10.62
CA LEU A 293 -20.82 -8.45 9.84
C LEU A 293 -21.75 -7.25 9.94
N GLN A 294 -23.06 -7.46 9.87
CA GLN A 294 -24.05 -6.40 10.00
C GLN A 294 -24.03 -5.76 11.39
N ARG A 295 -23.75 -6.54 12.44
CA ARG A 295 -23.58 -6.03 13.81
C ARG A 295 -22.28 -5.24 13.97
N MET A 296 -21.16 -5.79 13.51
CA MET A 296 -19.83 -5.23 13.75
C MET A 296 -19.51 -4.05 12.82
N ASN A 297 -19.90 -4.14 11.56
CA ASN A 297 -19.52 -3.18 10.53
C ASN A 297 -20.50 -3.20 9.32
N PRO A 298 -21.71 -2.63 9.46
CA PRO A 298 -22.67 -2.55 8.35
C PRO A 298 -22.20 -1.69 7.17
N LEU A 299 -21.21 -0.82 7.39
CA LEU A 299 -20.61 -0.01 6.33
C LEU A 299 -19.81 -0.85 5.33
N SER A 300 -19.23 -1.97 5.76
CA SER A 300 -18.55 -2.93 4.89
C SER A 300 -19.51 -3.58 3.88
N ILE A 301 -20.72 -3.93 4.31
CA ILE A 301 -21.77 -4.45 3.42
C ILE A 301 -22.18 -3.37 2.42
N SER A 302 -22.41 -2.16 2.92
CA SER A 302 -22.80 -1.01 2.09
C SER A 302 -21.74 -0.66 1.04
N LEU A 303 -20.45 -0.78 1.38
CA LEU A 303 -19.34 -0.50 0.48
C LEU A 303 -19.40 -1.39 -0.76
N TYR A 304 -19.45 -2.72 -0.58
CA TYR A 304 -19.52 -3.64 -1.71
C TYR A 304 -20.82 -3.49 -2.50
N LYS A 305 -21.94 -3.23 -1.82
CA LYS A 305 -23.23 -2.99 -2.47
C LYS A 305 -23.20 -1.77 -3.40
N MET A 306 -22.53 -0.68 -2.99
CA MET A 306 -22.31 0.49 -3.86
C MET A 306 -21.44 0.19 -5.08
N HIS A 307 -20.61 -0.86 -5.01
CA HIS A 307 -19.77 -1.35 -6.11
C HIS A 307 -20.39 -2.54 -6.87
N GLY A 308 -21.69 -2.83 -6.67
CA GLY A 308 -22.43 -3.83 -7.42
C GLY A 308 -22.37 -5.26 -6.88
N TYR A 309 -21.81 -5.47 -5.68
CA TYR A 309 -21.70 -6.79 -5.05
C TYR A 309 -22.51 -6.83 -3.75
N ASP A 310 -23.53 -7.69 -3.68
CA ASP A 310 -24.33 -7.85 -2.47
C ASP A 310 -23.90 -9.09 -1.67
N LEU A 311 -23.09 -8.85 -0.64
CA LEU A 311 -22.54 -9.88 0.26
C LEU A 311 -23.64 -10.70 0.98
N THR A 312 -24.87 -10.17 1.05
CA THR A 312 -26.02 -10.87 1.68
C THR A 312 -26.61 -11.96 0.78
N THR A 313 -26.16 -12.06 -0.47
CA THR A 313 -26.75 -12.96 -1.46
C THR A 313 -25.73 -13.77 -2.25
N GLN A 314 -24.49 -13.29 -2.35
CA GLN A 314 -23.47 -13.90 -3.20
C GLN A 314 -22.11 -13.94 -2.48
N PRO A 315 -21.31 -14.99 -2.71
CA PRO A 315 -19.96 -15.08 -2.20
C PRO A 315 -19.05 -14.06 -2.90
N LEU A 316 -18.01 -13.62 -2.19
CA LEU A 316 -17.05 -12.64 -2.67
C LEU A 316 -15.76 -13.33 -3.13
N GLN A 317 -15.42 -13.22 -4.41
CA GLN A 317 -14.15 -13.71 -4.93
C GLN A 317 -12.98 -12.89 -4.37
N PHE A 318 -11.89 -13.55 -3.98
CA PHE A 318 -10.67 -12.87 -3.54
C PHE A 318 -9.39 -13.61 -3.96
N ALA A 319 -8.27 -12.92 -3.76
CA ALA A 319 -6.94 -13.29 -4.22
C ALA A 319 -5.86 -12.78 -3.25
N MET A 320 -4.65 -13.33 -3.34
CA MET A 320 -3.46 -12.66 -2.82
C MET A 320 -3.13 -11.43 -3.68
N ASN A 321 -3.02 -10.28 -3.04
CA ASN A 321 -2.79 -8.98 -3.66
C ASN A 321 -1.49 -8.36 -3.15
N ASN A 322 -0.74 -7.73 -4.06
CA ASN A 322 0.36 -6.85 -3.67
C ASN A 322 -0.17 -5.59 -3.01
N GLN A 323 0.39 -5.19 -1.87
CA GLN A 323 -0.17 -4.14 -1.04
C GLN A 323 0.78 -3.04 -0.62
N HIS A 324 2.04 -3.36 -0.35
CA HIS A 324 2.99 -2.35 0.06
C HIS A 324 4.41 -2.78 -0.31
N MET A 325 5.20 -1.88 -0.88
CA MET A 325 6.63 -2.13 -1.08
C MET A 325 7.41 -1.60 0.11
N ASN A 326 8.16 -2.47 0.80
CA ASN A 326 8.95 -2.07 1.97
C ASN A 326 10.33 -1.53 1.58
N GLY A 327 10.88 -2.03 0.47
CA GLY A 327 12.05 -1.46 -0.18
C GLY A 327 11.72 -0.27 -1.08
N GLY A 328 12.72 0.24 -1.77
CA GLY A 328 12.57 1.41 -2.63
C GLY A 328 13.88 2.16 -2.82
N ILE A 329 13.80 3.48 -2.99
CA ILE A 329 14.95 4.37 -3.05
C ILE A 329 15.63 4.38 -1.68
N GLU A 330 16.95 4.12 -1.66
CA GLU A 330 17.73 4.21 -0.44
C GLU A 330 17.82 5.68 0.01
N VAL A 331 17.59 5.89 1.30
CA VAL A 331 17.66 7.21 1.92
C VAL A 331 18.37 7.14 3.26
N ASP A 332 18.99 8.25 3.64
CA ASP A 332 19.48 8.45 5.00
C ASP A 332 18.35 8.78 6.01
N ILE A 333 18.71 9.01 7.27
CA ILE A 333 17.78 9.37 8.36
C ILE A 333 17.08 10.74 8.17
N TRP A 334 17.41 11.49 7.11
CA TRP A 334 16.79 12.75 6.73
C TRP A 334 15.99 12.63 5.43
N GLY A 335 15.95 11.45 4.80
CA GLY A 335 15.26 11.21 3.55
C GLY A 335 16.09 11.56 2.31
N GLN A 336 17.38 11.86 2.45
CA GLN A 336 18.25 12.21 1.33
C GLN A 336 18.71 10.96 0.56
N THR A 337 18.65 10.99 -0.77
CA THR A 337 19.09 9.87 -1.62
C THR A 337 20.60 9.96 -1.91
N SER A 338 21.12 9.01 -2.69
CA SER A 338 22.50 9.05 -3.19
C SER A 338 22.79 10.21 -4.16
N LEU A 339 21.76 10.93 -4.64
CA LEU A 339 21.91 12.14 -5.45
C LEU A 339 21.69 13.38 -4.55
N PRO A 340 22.72 14.18 -4.25
CA PRO A 340 22.58 15.36 -3.40
C PRO A 340 21.49 16.34 -3.86
N GLY A 341 20.65 16.76 -2.91
CA GLY A 341 19.47 17.60 -3.16
C GLY A 341 18.24 16.81 -3.62
N CYS A 342 18.37 15.53 -3.98
CA CYS A 342 17.24 14.65 -4.21
C CYS A 342 16.88 13.91 -2.91
N PHE A 343 15.58 13.83 -2.62
CA PHE A 343 15.03 13.19 -1.43
C PHE A 343 13.95 12.21 -1.85
N ALA A 344 13.67 11.21 -1.01
CA ALA A 344 12.54 10.31 -1.19
C ALA A 344 11.78 10.13 0.13
N VAL A 345 10.45 10.03 0.05
CA VAL A 345 9.58 9.91 1.23
C VAL A 345 8.31 9.12 0.94
N GLY A 346 7.78 8.48 1.98
CA GLY A 346 6.65 7.57 1.86
C GLY A 346 7.09 6.27 1.20
N GLU A 347 6.15 5.59 0.56
CA GLU A 347 6.38 4.22 0.07
C GLU A 347 7.44 4.08 -1.04
N VAL A 348 7.77 5.17 -1.75
CA VAL A 348 8.86 5.12 -2.73
C VAL A 348 10.24 4.99 -2.07
N ALA A 349 10.36 5.33 -0.78
CA ALA A 349 11.58 5.22 0.00
C ALA A 349 11.64 3.84 0.70
N GLY A 350 12.81 3.19 0.65
CA GLY A 350 13.01 1.84 1.19
C GLY A 350 13.24 1.80 2.70
N THR A 351 12.38 2.42 3.51
CA THR A 351 12.61 2.62 4.95
C THR A 351 12.17 1.46 5.84
N HIS A 352 11.46 0.45 5.30
CA HIS A 352 10.79 -0.54 6.16
C HIS A 352 11.51 -1.90 6.31
N GLY A 353 12.49 -2.21 5.44
CA GLY A 353 13.21 -3.49 5.46
C GLY A 353 12.29 -4.69 5.22
N VAL A 354 12.61 -5.85 5.80
CA VAL A 354 11.86 -7.11 5.53
C VAL A 354 10.40 -7.03 5.97
N THR A 355 10.14 -6.59 7.21
CA THR A 355 8.79 -6.57 7.78
C THR A 355 8.38 -5.16 8.19
N ARG A 356 7.46 -4.56 7.43
CA ARG A 356 6.75 -3.35 7.86
C ARG A 356 5.61 -3.69 8.81
N PRO A 357 5.55 -3.11 10.03
CA PRO A 357 4.40 -3.25 10.91
C PRO A 357 3.08 -2.80 10.25
N GLY A 358 2.00 -3.55 10.46
CA GLY A 358 0.66 -3.15 10.04
C GLY A 358 0.31 -1.73 10.53
N GLY A 359 -0.18 -0.87 9.63
CA GLY A 359 -0.62 0.49 9.98
C GLY A 359 0.48 1.56 10.10
N ALA A 360 1.77 1.20 9.98
CA ALA A 360 2.86 2.16 10.16
C ALA A 360 3.09 3.11 8.97
N ALA A 361 2.87 2.65 7.73
CA ALA A 361 3.26 3.36 6.50
C ALA A 361 2.76 4.82 6.42
N LEU A 362 1.48 5.05 6.75
CA LEU A 362 0.88 6.37 6.65
C LEU A 362 1.58 7.38 7.56
N ASN A 363 1.89 6.98 8.80
CA ASN A 363 2.52 7.86 9.77
C ASN A 363 4.02 8.01 9.53
N ALA A 364 4.71 6.92 9.16
CA ALA A 364 6.12 6.95 8.79
C ALA A 364 6.40 7.96 7.65
N GLY A 365 5.54 7.96 6.62
CA GLY A 365 5.60 8.96 5.55
C GLY A 365 5.48 10.41 6.05
N GLN A 366 4.59 10.68 7.02
CA GLN A 366 4.47 12.01 7.62
C GLN A 366 5.72 12.40 8.41
N VAL A 367 6.31 11.46 9.15
CA VAL A 367 7.50 11.71 9.97
C VAL A 367 8.66 12.14 9.10
N PHE A 368 8.94 11.38 8.04
CA PHE A 368 10.00 11.73 7.10
C PHE A 368 9.68 13.03 6.35
N ALA A 369 8.43 13.29 5.97
CA ALA A 369 8.05 14.52 5.28
C ALA A 369 8.32 15.77 6.13
N VAL A 370 7.96 15.75 7.42
CA VAL A 370 8.26 16.86 8.34
C VAL A 370 9.77 17.00 8.56
N ARG A 371 10.48 15.88 8.69
CA ARG A 371 11.92 15.86 9.00
C ARG A 371 12.75 16.38 7.82
N LEU A 372 12.50 15.90 6.60
CA LEU A 372 13.19 16.37 5.40
C LEU A 372 12.86 17.84 5.12
N ALA A 373 11.62 18.29 5.36
CA ALA A 373 11.25 19.68 5.16
C ALA A 373 12.02 20.62 6.11
N ARG A 374 12.22 20.20 7.37
CA ARG A 374 13.08 20.92 8.32
C ARG A 374 14.54 20.92 7.88
N PHE A 375 15.05 19.79 7.41
CA PHE A 375 16.41 19.71 6.89
C PHE A 375 16.61 20.71 5.74
N ILE A 376 15.76 20.64 4.71
CA ILE A 376 15.80 21.57 3.57
C ILE A 376 15.69 23.03 4.03
N GLY A 377 14.75 23.33 4.95
CA GLY A 377 14.54 24.68 5.46
C GLY A 377 15.71 25.25 6.28
N CYS A 378 16.49 24.40 6.94
CA CYS A 378 17.65 24.80 7.74
C CYS A 378 18.97 24.79 6.94
N THR A 379 19.02 24.10 5.80
CA THR A 379 20.18 24.13 4.91
C THR A 379 20.25 25.44 4.12
N GLN A 380 21.46 25.89 3.79
CA GLN A 380 21.65 27.11 2.99
C GLN A 380 20.90 26.99 1.66
N LYS A 381 20.16 28.04 1.29
CA LYS A 381 19.51 28.12 -0.02
C LYS A 381 20.57 28.02 -1.10
N ARG A 382 20.39 27.04 -1.97
CA ARG A 382 21.23 26.81 -3.15
C ARG A 382 20.51 27.41 -4.36
N ASN A 383 21.27 28.03 -5.24
CA ASN A 383 20.77 28.48 -6.53
C ASN A 383 21.12 27.44 -7.59
N ILE A 384 20.30 27.40 -8.64
CA ILE A 384 20.68 26.73 -9.88
C ILE A 384 21.34 27.81 -10.72
N ASP A 385 22.65 27.71 -10.84
CA ASP A 385 23.45 28.69 -11.54
C ASP A 385 23.55 28.31 -13.03
N GLY A 386 23.61 29.31 -13.91
CA GLY A 386 23.86 29.12 -15.34
C GLY A 386 22.62 29.22 -16.25
N ASP A 387 22.86 29.02 -17.55
CA ASP A 387 21.84 29.07 -18.58
C ASP A 387 20.98 27.79 -18.56
N ILE A 388 19.68 27.95 -18.30
CA ILE A 388 18.72 26.83 -18.28
C ILE A 388 18.78 26.05 -19.59
N ALA A 389 18.96 26.71 -20.75
CA ALA A 389 19.03 26.04 -22.03
C ALA A 389 20.24 25.10 -22.12
N GLN A 390 21.39 25.51 -21.57
CA GLN A 390 22.59 24.67 -21.50
C GLN A 390 22.42 23.51 -20.52
N LEU A 391 21.79 23.78 -19.37
CA LEU A 391 21.52 22.77 -18.33
C LEU A 391 20.65 21.63 -18.87
N VAL A 392 19.60 21.95 -19.65
CA VAL A 392 18.60 20.96 -20.08
C VAL A 392 18.95 20.27 -21.40
N ALA A 393 19.85 20.85 -22.21
CA ALA A 393 20.14 20.37 -23.55
C ALA A 393 20.58 18.89 -23.61
N PRO A 394 21.47 18.39 -22.71
CA PRO A 394 21.86 16.98 -22.71
C PRO A 394 20.67 16.05 -22.43
N THR A 395 19.85 16.38 -21.42
CA THR A 395 18.69 15.58 -21.04
C THR A 395 17.62 15.58 -22.13
N LEU A 396 17.36 16.74 -22.77
CA LEU A 396 16.45 16.82 -23.92
C LEU A 396 16.95 16.03 -25.13
N ALA A 397 18.26 16.02 -25.38
CA ALA A 397 18.86 15.22 -26.44
C ALA A 397 18.63 13.72 -26.21
N SER A 398 18.84 13.24 -24.97
CA SER A 398 18.56 11.86 -24.57
C SER A 398 17.07 11.50 -24.72
N ILE A 399 16.15 12.37 -24.26
CA ILE A 399 14.71 12.15 -24.43
C ILE A 399 14.34 12.04 -25.91
N ARG A 400 14.87 12.94 -26.74
CA ARG A 400 14.62 12.92 -28.20
C ARG A 400 15.12 11.62 -28.81
N GLU A 401 16.30 11.15 -28.44
CA GLU A 401 16.86 9.89 -28.92
C GLU A 401 15.97 8.71 -28.58
N ILE A 402 15.52 8.60 -27.33
CA ILE A 402 14.60 7.52 -26.89
C ILE A 402 13.29 7.56 -27.70
N ILE A 403 12.72 8.75 -27.91
CA ILE A 403 11.48 8.91 -28.69
C ILE A 403 11.70 8.49 -30.14
N THR A 404 12.81 8.92 -30.77
CA THR A 404 13.15 8.54 -32.15
C THR A 404 13.32 7.03 -32.27
N GLN A 405 14.10 6.40 -31.37
CA GLN A 405 14.27 4.95 -31.34
C GLN A 405 12.94 4.21 -31.19
N ALA A 406 12.03 4.71 -30.33
CA ALA A 406 10.72 4.11 -30.14
C ALA A 406 9.82 4.28 -31.39
N HIS A 407 9.90 5.40 -32.10
CA HIS A 407 9.12 5.64 -33.31
C HIS A 407 9.59 4.79 -34.50
N ASP A 408 10.91 4.60 -34.61
CA ASP A 408 11.54 3.84 -35.69
C ASP A 408 11.48 2.32 -35.46
N ASN A 409 11.07 1.88 -34.26
CA ASN A 409 10.99 0.46 -33.91
C ASN A 409 9.73 -0.22 -34.47
N GLY A 410 9.80 -0.62 -35.74
CA GLY A 410 8.72 -1.34 -36.43
C GLY A 410 8.37 -2.73 -35.88
N THR A 411 9.18 -3.30 -34.97
CA THR A 411 8.94 -4.60 -34.32
C THR A 411 8.67 -4.46 -32.82
N GLY A 412 8.45 -3.23 -32.33
CA GLY A 412 8.15 -2.94 -30.94
C GLY A 412 6.88 -3.63 -30.44
N MET A 413 6.89 -4.08 -29.18
CA MET A 413 5.68 -4.60 -28.53
C MET A 413 4.81 -3.45 -28.01
N PRO A 414 3.47 -3.55 -28.10
CA PRO A 414 2.59 -2.60 -27.43
C PRO A 414 2.85 -2.58 -25.92
N LEU A 415 2.80 -1.39 -25.30
CA LEU A 415 3.02 -1.24 -23.85
C LEU A 415 2.03 -2.06 -23.00
N SER A 416 0.82 -2.29 -23.50
CA SER A 416 -0.16 -3.18 -22.86
C SER A 416 0.34 -4.61 -22.78
N VAL A 417 0.90 -5.14 -23.88
CA VAL A 417 1.47 -6.49 -23.94
C VAL A 417 2.71 -6.62 -23.04
N VAL A 418 3.56 -5.59 -23.00
CA VAL A 418 4.71 -5.56 -22.08
C VAL A 418 4.25 -5.60 -20.62
N ARG A 419 3.24 -4.80 -20.27
CA ARG A 419 2.64 -4.79 -18.93
C ARG A 419 2.06 -6.15 -18.57
N GLU A 420 1.27 -6.76 -19.44
CA GLU A 420 0.67 -8.08 -19.21
C GLU A 420 1.74 -9.14 -18.95
N LYS A 421 2.82 -9.14 -19.75
CA LYS A 421 3.95 -10.06 -19.55
C LYS A 421 4.68 -9.84 -18.23
N ILE A 422 4.87 -8.60 -17.80
CA ILE A 422 5.48 -8.28 -16.50
C ILE A 422 4.56 -8.77 -15.38
N GLN A 423 3.29 -8.38 -15.40
CA GLN A 423 2.31 -8.73 -14.38
C GLN A 423 2.11 -10.24 -14.25
N ALA A 424 2.10 -10.98 -15.36
CA ALA A 424 2.02 -12.44 -15.35
C ALA A 424 3.27 -13.15 -14.80
N ARG A 425 4.45 -12.50 -14.86
CA ARG A 425 5.67 -13.03 -14.23
C ARG A 425 5.73 -12.72 -12.74
N MET A 426 5.15 -11.58 -12.36
CA MET A 426 5.16 -11.12 -10.97
C MET A 426 4.03 -11.74 -10.14
N SER A 427 2.95 -12.23 -10.76
CA SER A 427 1.70 -12.70 -10.11
C SER A 427 1.27 -14.06 -10.61
#